data_AF-A0A1W6PX93-F1
#
_entry.id   AF-A0A1W6PX93-F1
#
_cell.length_a   1.000
_cell.length_b   1.000
_cell.length_c   1.000
_cell.angle_alpha   90.00
_cell.angle_beta   90.00
_cell.angle_gamma   90.00
#
_symmetry.space_group_name_H-M   'P 1'
#
loop_
_entity.id
_entity.type
_entity.pdbx_description
1 polymer ?
#
loop_
_entity_poly.entity_id
_entity_poly.type
_entity_poly.pdbx_seq_one_letter_code
_entity_poly.pdbx_strand_id
1 'polypeptide(L)'
;MGFLFLASLCACSWYWCIRSIVFYRRNGFDFSKDFGPEVRVGGFLAPPKAKFYVIMPFTVAISSFLTLALTLGLLGIVKHCADCGR
;
A
#
# COMPACT_ATOMS: atom_id res chain seq x y z
N MET A 1 7.94 -17.38 -5.12
CA MET A 1 7.53 -16.32 -6.09
C MET A 1 6.64 -15.25 -5.44
N GLY A 2 5.53 -15.59 -4.76
CA GLY A 2 4.59 -14.59 -4.22
C GLY A 2 5.15 -13.58 -3.21
N PHE A 3 6.11 -13.98 -2.37
CA PHE A 3 6.72 -13.10 -1.37
C PHE A 3 7.47 -11.90 -1.98
N LEU A 4 8.34 -12.14 -2.97
CA LEU A 4 9.11 -11.08 -3.63
C LEU A 4 8.20 -10.07 -4.33
N PHE A 5 7.13 -10.56 -4.95
CA PHE A 5 6.13 -9.70 -5.58
C PHE A 5 5.44 -8.79 -4.56
N LEU A 6 4.99 -9.35 -3.44
CA LEU A 6 4.31 -8.57 -2.39
C LEU A 6 5.25 -7.60 -1.68
N ALA A 7 6.49 -8.01 -1.42
CA ALA A 7 7.52 -7.13 -0.89
C ALA A 7 7.82 -5.95 -1.85
N SER A 8 7.93 -6.21 -3.15
CA SER A 8 8.10 -5.16 -4.17
C SER A 8 6.91 -4.23 -4.25
N LEU A 9 5.68 -4.77 -4.20
CA LEU A 9 4.47 -3.94 -4.18
C LEU A 9 4.40 -3.07 -2.92
N CYS A 10 4.75 -3.61 -1.76
CA CYS A 10 4.80 -2.87 -0.51
C CYS A 10 5.82 -1.72 -0.59
N ALA A 11 7.04 -1.99 -1.06
CA ALA A 11 8.06 -0.97 -1.25
C ALA A 11 7.63 0.12 -2.24
N CYS A 12 7.02 -0.25 -3.37
CA CYS A 12 6.48 0.70 -4.34
C CYS A 12 5.35 1.55 -3.74
N SER A 13 4.47 0.95 -2.94
CA SER A 13 3.36 1.64 -2.27
C SER A 13 3.88 2.69 -1.29
N TRP A 14 4.87 2.32 -0.48
CA TRP A 14 5.55 3.24 0.45
C TRP A 14 6.29 4.36 -0.29
N TYR A 15 7.02 4.04 -1.36
CA TYR A 15 7.72 5.03 -2.18
C TYR A 15 6.77 6.13 -2.68
N TRP A 16 5.63 5.74 -3.26
CA TRP A 16 4.65 6.70 -3.77
C TRP A 16 3.94 7.48 -2.66
N CYS A 17 3.64 6.84 -1.53
CA CYS A 17 3.03 7.50 -0.37
C CYS A 17 3.96 8.58 0.22
N ILE A 18 5.25 8.28 0.39
CA ILE A 18 6.21 9.27 0.91
C ILE A 18 6.39 10.41 -0.10
N ARG A 19 6.54 10.09 -1.38
CA ARG A 19 6.67 11.10 -2.45
C ARG A 19 5.46 12.02 -2.52
N SER A 20 4.25 11.49 -2.37
CA SER A 20 3.03 12.31 -2.39
C SER A 20 2.93 13.22 -1.17
N ILE A 21 3.28 12.72 0.02
CA ILE A 21 3.31 13.54 1.25
C ILE A 21 4.29 14.70 1.06
N VAL A 22 5.51 14.43 0.55
CA VAL A 22 6.50 15.47 0.29
C VAL A 22 6.02 16.47 -0.76
N PHE A 23 5.40 16.00 -1.84
CA PHE A 23 4.86 16.86 -2.89
C PHE A 23 3.75 17.78 -2.37
N TYR A 24 2.71 17.22 -1.74
CA TYR A 24 1.59 18.03 -1.25
C TYR A 24 2.03 18.97 -0.13
N ARG A 25 2.93 18.55 0.76
CA ARG A 25 3.47 19.43 1.81
C ARG A 25 4.24 20.62 1.23
N ARG A 26 5.02 20.42 0.15
CA ARG A 26 5.76 21.51 -0.52
C ARG A 26 4.85 22.48 -1.27
N ASN A 27 3.70 22.02 -1.75
CA ASN A 27 2.73 22.82 -2.48
C ASN A 27 1.59 23.36 -1.57
N GLY A 28 1.76 23.36 -0.25
CA GLY A 28 0.73 23.89 0.67
C GLY A 28 -0.57 23.08 0.68
N PHE A 29 -0.49 21.78 0.42
CA PHE A 29 -1.63 20.88 0.22
C PHE A 29 -2.57 21.33 -0.92
N ASP A 30 -2.01 21.89 -1.99
CA ASP A 30 -2.76 22.15 -3.21
C ASP A 30 -3.13 20.83 -3.92
N PHE A 31 -4.41 20.48 -3.86
CA PHE A 31 -5.00 19.30 -4.52
C PHE A 31 -5.54 19.60 -5.92
N SER A 32 -5.34 20.81 -6.46
CA SER A 32 -5.59 21.11 -7.87
C SER A 32 -4.65 20.31 -8.79
N LYS A 33 -3.45 19.99 -8.28
CA LYS A 33 -2.45 19.18 -9.00
C LYS A 33 -2.58 17.71 -8.62
N ASP A 34 -2.76 16.85 -9.62
CA ASP A 34 -2.61 15.40 -9.41
C ASP A 34 -1.12 15.02 -9.40
N PHE A 35 -0.74 14.16 -8.46
CA PHE A 35 0.62 13.66 -8.32
C PHE A 35 0.60 12.17 -7.97
N GLY A 36 1.51 11.42 -8.60
CA GLY A 36 1.64 9.98 -8.43
C GLY A 36 0.82 9.17 -9.44
N PRO A 37 0.74 7.84 -9.26
CA PRO A 37 0.18 6.92 -10.26
C PRO A 37 -1.30 7.19 -10.52
N GLU A 38 -1.76 7.04 -11.76
CA GLU A 38 -3.18 7.14 -12.08
C GLU A 38 -3.95 6.05 -11.34
N VAL A 39 -4.94 6.45 -10.54
CA VAL A 39 -5.86 5.52 -9.89
C VAL A 39 -7.25 5.76 -10.42
N ARG A 40 -7.84 4.71 -10.97
CA ARG A 40 -9.22 4.70 -11.44
C ARG A 40 -10.07 3.89 -10.49
N VAL A 41 -11.15 4.48 -10.00
CA VAL A 41 -12.14 3.81 -9.14
C VAL A 41 -13.45 3.78 -9.92
N GLY A 42 -13.92 2.58 -10.27
CA GLY A 42 -15.15 2.42 -11.06
C GLY A 42 -15.09 3.05 -12.45
N GLY A 43 -13.90 3.13 -13.07
CA GLY A 43 -13.69 3.74 -14.40
C GLY A 43 -13.42 5.25 -14.38
N PHE A 44 -13.66 5.92 -13.26
CA PHE A 44 -13.40 7.36 -13.10
C PHE A 44 -12.04 7.61 -12.46
N LEU A 45 -11.34 8.65 -12.91
CA LEU A 45 -10.09 9.09 -12.30
C LEU A 45 -10.38 9.60 -10.88
N ALA A 46 -9.74 9.01 -9.88
CA ALA A 46 -9.97 9.38 -8.49
C ALA A 46 -9.50 10.83 -8.25
N PRO A 47 -10.31 11.68 -7.59
CA PRO A 47 -9.89 13.04 -7.32
C PRO A 47 -8.61 13.03 -6.46
N PRO A 48 -7.65 13.94 -6.68
CA PRO A 48 -6.35 13.94 -6.01
C PRO A 48 -6.45 13.91 -4.49
N LYS A 49 -7.45 14.60 -3.94
CA LYS A 49 -7.78 14.60 -2.51
C LYS A 49 -8.17 13.21 -2.00
N ALA A 50 -9.07 12.49 -2.67
CA ALA A 50 -9.47 11.15 -2.26
C ALA A 50 -8.34 10.13 -2.45
N LYS A 51 -7.58 10.27 -3.54
CA LYS A 51 -6.38 9.48 -3.82
C LYS A 51 -5.36 9.59 -2.69
N PHE A 52 -5.09 10.81 -2.23
CA PHE A 52 -4.12 11.07 -1.16
C PHE A 52 -4.62 10.63 0.22
N TYR A 53 -5.84 11.00 0.62
CA TYR A 53 -6.34 10.75 1.98
C TYR A 53 -6.90 9.34 2.19
N VAL A 54 -7.34 8.67 1.14
CA VAL A 54 -8.00 7.36 1.24
C VAL A 54 -7.14 6.31 0.54
N ILE A 55 -7.00 6.41 -0.78
CA ILE A 55 -6.43 5.31 -1.57
C ILE A 55 -4.99 4.99 -1.16
N MET A 56 -4.13 6.00 -1.05
CA MET A 56 -2.72 5.83 -0.66
C MET A 56 -2.55 5.17 0.72
N PRO A 57 -3.13 5.69 1.81
CA PRO A 57 -2.98 5.05 3.12
C PRO A 57 -3.59 3.64 3.16
N PHE A 58 -4.75 3.41 2.50
CA PHE A 58 -5.32 2.07 2.40
C PHE A 58 -4.39 1.10 1.66
N THR A 59 -3.78 1.54 0.56
CA THR A 59 -2.86 0.72 -0.24
C THR A 59 -1.61 0.36 0.57
N VAL A 60 -1.05 1.33 1.30
CA VAL A 60 0.10 1.10 2.19
C VAL A 60 -0.27 0.16 3.33
N ALA A 61 -1.43 0.34 3.96
CA ALA A 61 -1.87 -0.51 5.06
C ALA A 61 -2.07 -1.96 4.62
N ILE A 62 -2.78 -2.19 3.50
CA ILE A 62 -3.06 -3.53 2.98
C ILE A 62 -1.76 -4.21 2.54
N SER A 63 -0.92 -3.53 1.75
CA SER A 63 0.34 -4.10 1.28
C SER A 63 1.30 -4.44 2.43
N SER A 64 1.37 -3.58 3.46
CA SER A 64 2.16 -3.83 4.66
C SER A 64 1.61 -5.02 5.45
N PHE A 65 0.29 -5.08 5.67
CA PHE A 65 -0.35 -6.18 6.38
C PHE A 65 -0.13 -7.53 5.69
N LEU A 66 -0.33 -7.60 4.37
CA LEU A 66 -0.11 -8.82 3.59
C LEU A 66 1.36 -9.26 3.64
N THR A 67 2.29 -8.31 3.50
CA THR A 67 3.73 -8.60 3.55
C THR A 67 4.13 -9.11 4.94
N LEU A 68 3.62 -8.48 6.01
CA LEU A 68 3.86 -8.92 7.39
C LEU A 68 3.29 -10.32 7.64
N ALA A 69 2.03 -10.57 7.29
CA ALA A 69 1.39 -11.86 7.46
C ALA A 69 2.15 -12.99 6.75
N LEU A 70 2.59 -12.74 5.51
CA LEU A 70 3.43 -13.69 4.78
C LEU A 70 4.81 -13.88 5.41
N THR A 71 5.45 -12.79 5.86
CA THR A 71 6.75 -12.89 6.53
C THR A 71 6.65 -13.72 7.80
N LEU A 72 5.62 -13.48 8.62
CA LEU A 72 5.37 -14.23 9.86
C LEU A 72 5.02 -15.70 9.59
N GLY A 73 4.27 -15.99 8.53
CA GLY A 73 3.99 -17.35 8.08
C GLY A 73 5.25 -18.07 7.59
N LEU A 74 6.10 -17.41 6.79
CA LEU A 74 7.36 -17.97 6.29
C LEU A 74 8.38 -18.22 7.40
N LEU A 75 8.42 -17.35 8.41
CA LEU A 75 9.25 -17.53 9.61
C LEU A 75 8.72 -18.63 10.55
N GLY A 76 7.55 -19.22 10.26
CA GLY A 76 6.94 -20.25 11.11
C GLY A 76 6.42 -19.74 12.45
N ILE A 77 6.37 -18.41 12.64
CA ILE A 77 5.85 -17.77 13.86
C ILE A 77 4.32 -17.94 13.90
N VAL A 78 3.66 -17.70 12.77
CA VAL A 78 2.25 -18.04 12.59
C VAL A 78 2.20 -19.50 12.13
N LYS A 79 2.08 -20.41 13.11
CA LYS A 79 1.73 -21.80 12.81
C LYS A 79 0.33 -21.81 12.21
N HIS A 80 0.21 -22.16 10.94
CA HIS A 80 -1.08 -22.63 10.43
C HIS A 80 -1.49 -23.80 11.34
N CYS A 81 -2.62 -23.70 12.04
CA CYS A 81 -3.20 -24.79 12.85
C CYS A 81 -3.65 -25.99 11.98
N ALA A 82 -2.98 -26.25 10.85
CA ALA A 82 -3.17 -27.43 10.02
C ALA A 82 -2.53 -28.68 10.64
N ASP A 83 -1.66 -28.52 11.65
CA ASP A 83 -0.94 -29.62 12.32
C ASP A 83 -1.19 -29.68 13.85
N CYS A 84 -2.18 -28.93 14.36
CA CYS A 84 -2.52 -28.91 15.79
C CYS A 84 -3.38 -30.10 16.26
N GLY A 85 -3.43 -31.18 15.48
CA GLY A 85 -4.34 -32.31 15.70
C GLY A 85 -3.70 -33.68 15.46
N ARG A 86 -2.50 -33.91 16.02
CA ARG A 86 -1.92 -35.25 16.13
C ARG A 86 -1.58 -35.58 17.57
#